data_AF-A0A2K2CFH7-F1
#
_entry.id   AF-A0A2K2CFH7-F1
#
_cell.length_a   1.000
_cell.length_b   1.000
_cell.length_c   1.000
_cell.angle_alpha   90.00
_cell.angle_beta   90.00
_cell.angle_gamma   90.00
#
_symmetry.space_group_name_H-M   'P 1'
#
loop_
_entity.id
_entity.type
_entity.pdbx_description
1 polymer ?
#
loop_
_entity_poly.entity_id
_entity_poly.type
_entity_poly.pdbx_seq_one_letter_code
_entity_poly.pdbx_strand_id
1 'polypeptide(L)'
;MKLERGDTGLSCELLRWKYLGDRGLHAVKNWFTVGSAYTVGNGKHTFFWSDVWLRQAPLDVVFHRLFSCSNQQEATVAEVLVGGDIRLTFRPSFGDEEAEEWELLVTLLREVELSEVPDSARWELTPNKTFSTKSMYDALSHSGVCDLQDTWKATIPLKQQIFNWMCLKGRIQVTEELHKKGWQDYIQSRGVSGSLEESPSGKDASSYA
;
A
#
# COMPACT_ATOMS: atom_id res chain seq x y z
N MET A 1 5.40 -21.51 -19.76
CA MET A 1 6.30 -22.12 -18.76
C MET A 1 5.59 -22.02 -17.42
N LYS A 2 5.15 -23.15 -16.85
CA LYS A 2 4.31 -23.22 -15.63
C LYS A 2 5.20 -23.18 -14.38
N LEU A 3 5.51 -21.98 -13.90
CA LEU A 3 6.28 -21.76 -12.65
C LEU A 3 5.50 -22.07 -11.37
N GLU A 4 4.20 -22.38 -11.48
CA GLU A 4 3.33 -22.58 -10.31
C GLU A 4 3.32 -24.01 -9.76
N ARG A 5 3.95 -24.97 -10.45
CA ARG A 5 3.99 -26.39 -10.06
C ARG A 5 5.10 -26.71 -9.05
N GLY A 6 5.27 -25.91 -7.99
CA GLY A 6 6.09 -26.30 -6.82
C GLY A 6 7.48 -26.88 -7.11
N ASP A 7 8.07 -26.59 -8.27
CA ASP A 7 9.30 -27.22 -8.74
C ASP A 7 10.46 -26.57 -7.98
N THR A 8 11.16 -27.35 -7.15
CA THR A 8 12.23 -26.90 -6.24
C THR A 8 13.60 -26.85 -6.92
N GLY A 9 13.65 -26.86 -8.26
CA GLY A 9 14.90 -26.71 -8.99
C GLY A 9 15.54 -25.35 -8.70
N LEU A 10 16.87 -25.32 -8.50
CA LEU A 10 17.65 -24.09 -8.27
C LEU A 10 17.36 -22.99 -9.30
N SER A 11 17.06 -23.34 -10.56
CA SER A 11 16.65 -22.37 -11.59
C SER A 11 15.27 -21.75 -11.32
N CYS A 12 14.31 -22.55 -10.87
CA CYS A 12 12.99 -22.10 -10.47
C CYS A 12 13.03 -21.28 -9.17
N GLU A 13 13.85 -21.68 -8.20
CA GLU A 13 14.10 -20.90 -6.99
C GLU A 13 14.77 -19.57 -7.29
N LEU A 14 15.80 -19.52 -8.13
CA LEU A 14 16.45 -18.28 -8.55
C LEU A 14 15.52 -17.37 -9.33
N LEU A 15 14.68 -17.91 -10.22
CA LEU A 15 13.65 -17.14 -10.91
C LEU A 15 12.59 -16.61 -9.94
N ARG A 16 12.17 -17.42 -8.97
CA ARG A 16 11.24 -16.99 -7.91
C ARG A 16 11.86 -15.88 -7.06
N TRP A 17 13.12 -16.00 -6.68
CA TRP A 17 13.82 -14.98 -5.91
C TRP A 17 14.00 -13.67 -6.70
N LYS A 18 14.34 -13.78 -7.99
CA LYS A 18 14.59 -12.64 -8.88
C LYS A 18 13.32 -11.91 -9.32
N TYR A 19 12.22 -12.62 -9.56
CA TYR A 19 10.99 -12.04 -10.13
C TYR A 19 9.81 -11.99 -9.16
N LEU A 20 9.78 -12.85 -8.14
CA LEU A 20 8.70 -12.88 -7.14
C LEU A 20 9.16 -12.38 -5.76
N GLY A 21 10.47 -12.42 -5.46
CA GLY A 21 11.05 -12.03 -4.17
C GLY A 21 10.50 -12.85 -2.99
N ASP A 22 10.85 -12.46 -1.76
CA ASP A 22 10.32 -13.07 -0.52
C ASP A 22 8.86 -12.67 -0.24
N ARG A 23 8.30 -11.79 -1.08
CA ARG A 23 6.91 -11.30 -1.04
C ARG A 23 6.07 -11.85 -2.20
N GLY A 24 6.44 -12.99 -2.79
CA GLY A 24 5.68 -13.60 -3.88
C GLY A 24 4.21 -13.86 -3.50
N LEU A 25 3.28 -13.74 -4.46
CA LEU A 25 1.80 -13.82 -4.32
C LEU A 25 1.15 -12.87 -3.29
N HIS A 26 1.67 -12.75 -2.07
CA HIS A 26 1.20 -11.81 -1.05
C HIS A 26 1.39 -10.35 -1.45
N ALA A 27 2.47 -9.99 -2.18
CA ALA A 27 2.58 -8.66 -2.77
C ALA A 27 1.47 -8.37 -3.79
N VAL A 28 0.96 -9.40 -4.46
CA VAL A 28 -0.11 -9.30 -5.46
C VAL A 28 -1.48 -9.19 -4.79
N LYS A 29 -1.65 -9.73 -3.57
CA LYS A 29 -2.90 -9.66 -2.80
C LYS A 29 -3.33 -8.21 -2.54
N ASN A 30 -2.40 -7.31 -2.23
CA ASN A 30 -2.70 -5.89 -2.04
C ASN A 30 -3.17 -5.20 -3.33
N TRP A 31 -2.70 -5.65 -4.50
CA TRP A 31 -3.21 -5.12 -5.78
C TRP A 31 -4.62 -5.56 -6.07
N PHE A 32 -4.99 -6.77 -5.60
CA PHE A 32 -6.35 -7.26 -5.72
C PHE A 32 -7.31 -6.41 -4.88
N THR A 33 -6.96 -6.04 -3.65
CA THR A 33 -7.81 -5.19 -2.80
C THR A 33 -8.00 -3.79 -3.39
N VAL A 34 -6.96 -3.20 -4.01
CA VAL A 34 -7.07 -1.90 -4.70
C VAL A 34 -8.08 -1.93 -5.85
N GLY A 35 -8.14 -3.04 -6.58
CA GLY A 35 -9.07 -3.19 -7.71
C GLY A 35 -10.46 -3.69 -7.35
N SER A 36 -10.67 -4.13 -6.10
CA SER A 36 -11.91 -4.79 -5.68
C SER A 36 -12.77 -3.84 -4.86
N ALA A 37 -14.06 -3.81 -5.19
CA ALA A 37 -15.09 -3.23 -4.35
C ALA A 37 -16.22 -4.25 -4.17
N TYR A 38 -17.12 -4.02 -3.23
CA TYR A 38 -18.14 -4.96 -2.84
C TYR A 38 -19.49 -4.25 -2.79
N THR A 39 -20.51 -4.91 -3.33
CA THR A 39 -21.90 -4.54 -3.12
C THR A 39 -22.42 -5.41 -2.00
N VAL A 40 -22.75 -4.79 -0.87
CA VAL A 40 -23.21 -5.51 0.32
C VAL A 40 -24.65 -5.97 0.12
N GLY A 41 -24.88 -7.25 0.36
CA GLY A 41 -26.19 -7.84 0.53
C GLY A 41 -26.38 -8.21 1.99
N ASN A 42 -26.00 -9.44 2.36
CA ASN A 42 -26.09 -9.96 3.72
C ASN A 42 -24.91 -9.59 4.63
N GLY A 43 -23.84 -9.03 4.07
CA GLY A 43 -22.67 -8.52 4.78
C GLY A 43 -21.74 -9.57 5.38
N LYS A 44 -21.94 -10.87 5.10
CA LYS A 44 -21.19 -11.97 5.74
C LYS A 44 -19.81 -12.21 5.13
N HIS A 45 -19.56 -11.69 3.93
CA HIS A 45 -18.31 -11.90 3.19
C HIS A 45 -17.60 -10.61 2.85
N THR A 46 -18.03 -9.50 3.46
CA THR A 46 -17.45 -8.18 3.29
C THR A 46 -16.95 -7.69 4.64
N PHE A 47 -15.67 -7.34 4.73
CA PHE A 47 -15.09 -6.75 5.92
C PHE A 47 -15.54 -5.30 6.07
N PHE A 48 -15.94 -4.92 7.28
CA PHE A 48 -16.48 -3.60 7.55
C PHE A 48 -15.43 -2.50 7.29
N TRP A 49 -14.21 -2.69 7.78
CA TRP A 49 -13.18 -1.65 7.73
C TRP A 49 -12.34 -1.66 6.44
N SER A 50 -11.84 -2.83 6.05
CA SER A 50 -10.79 -2.94 5.02
C SER A 50 -11.30 -3.10 3.59
N ASP A 51 -12.57 -3.46 3.39
CA ASP A 51 -13.14 -3.58 2.04
C ASP A 51 -13.80 -2.27 1.57
N VAL A 52 -13.76 -2.03 0.26
CA VAL A 52 -14.45 -0.89 -0.36
C VAL A 52 -15.90 -1.27 -0.64
N TRP A 53 -16.81 -0.94 0.27
CA TRP A 53 -18.21 -1.35 0.13
C TRP A 53 -19.24 -0.24 0.30
N LEU A 54 -18.94 0.80 1.08
CA LEU A 54 -19.84 1.93 1.31
C LEU A 54 -19.62 3.09 0.33
N ARG A 55 -18.36 3.41 0.04
CA ARG A 55 -17.96 4.55 -0.80
C ARG A 55 -16.92 4.12 -1.85
N GLN A 56 -15.98 4.99 -2.17
CA GLN A 56 -14.90 4.76 -3.14
C GLN A 56 -13.58 4.32 -2.47
N ALA A 57 -13.52 4.34 -1.14
CA ALA A 57 -12.36 3.95 -0.36
C ALA A 57 -12.79 3.09 0.85
N PRO A 58 -11.88 2.28 1.41
CA PRO A 58 -12.12 1.55 2.64
C PRO A 58 -12.38 2.49 3.82
N LEU A 59 -13.14 2.03 4.81
CA LEU A 59 -13.47 2.85 5.98
C LEU A 59 -12.27 3.06 6.91
N ASP A 60 -11.30 2.15 6.94
CA ASP A 60 -10.06 2.32 7.71
C ASP A 60 -9.15 3.46 7.20
N VAL A 61 -9.24 3.79 5.91
CA VAL A 61 -8.54 4.92 5.30
C VAL A 61 -9.28 6.23 5.58
N VAL A 62 -10.61 6.22 5.48
CA VAL A 62 -11.44 7.43 5.65
C VAL A 62 -11.57 7.83 7.11
N PHE A 63 -11.76 6.87 8.01
CA PHE A 63 -11.97 7.05 9.45
C PHE A 63 -10.84 6.38 10.23
N HIS A 64 -9.61 6.82 9.96
CA HIS A 64 -8.41 6.16 10.46
C HIS A 64 -8.29 6.19 11.99
N ARG A 65 -8.72 7.29 12.62
CA ARG A 65 -8.63 7.45 14.08
C ARG A 65 -9.61 6.51 14.78
N LEU A 66 -10.84 6.48 14.26
CA LEU A 66 -11.88 5.59 14.71
C LEU A 66 -11.50 4.12 14.53
N PHE A 67 -10.91 3.76 13.38
CA PHE A 67 -10.40 2.41 13.12
C PHE A 67 -9.31 2.01 14.10
N SER A 68 -8.35 2.90 14.38
CA SER A 68 -7.27 2.67 15.34
C SER A 68 -7.79 2.39 16.76
N CYS A 69 -8.92 3.01 17.13
CA CYS A 69 -9.57 2.81 18.42
C CYS A 69 -10.54 1.62 18.45
N SER A 70 -10.93 1.05 17.31
CA SER A 70 -11.86 -0.07 17.22
C SER A 70 -11.22 -1.38 17.70
N ASN A 71 -11.95 -2.15 18.49
CA ASN A 71 -11.52 -3.51 18.89
C ASN A 71 -11.86 -4.57 17.83
N GLN A 72 -12.70 -4.23 16.85
CA GLN A 72 -13.27 -5.13 15.86
C GLN A 72 -12.79 -4.76 14.45
N GLN A 73 -11.47 -4.66 14.27
CA GLN A 73 -10.86 -4.23 13.01
C GLN A 73 -11.08 -5.21 11.84
N GLU A 74 -11.24 -6.50 12.13
CA GLU A 74 -11.47 -7.56 11.14
C GLU A 74 -12.93 -8.03 11.11
N ALA A 75 -13.86 -7.28 11.70
CA ALA A 75 -15.28 -7.65 11.71
C ALA A 75 -15.93 -7.48 10.33
N THR A 76 -16.91 -8.33 10.04
CA THR A 76 -17.72 -8.26 8.82
C THR A 76 -18.86 -7.25 8.97
N VAL A 77 -19.43 -6.81 7.84
CA VAL A 77 -20.56 -5.88 7.85
C VAL A 77 -21.77 -6.49 8.59
N ALA A 78 -22.01 -7.79 8.45
CA ALA A 78 -23.10 -8.50 9.13
C ALA A 78 -22.93 -8.54 10.66
N GLU A 79 -21.70 -8.60 11.15
CA GLU A 79 -21.41 -8.59 12.60
C GLU A 79 -21.56 -7.19 13.20
N VAL A 80 -21.24 -6.17 12.41
CA VAL A 80 -21.31 -4.77 12.82
C VAL A 80 -22.73 -4.23 12.73
N LEU A 81 -23.47 -4.50 11.65
CA LEU A 81 -24.82 -4.00 11.43
C LEU A 81 -25.85 -5.09 11.77
N VAL A 82 -26.36 -5.07 13.00
CA VAL A 82 -27.28 -6.08 13.50
C VAL A 82 -28.63 -5.45 13.80
N GLY A 83 -29.64 -5.77 13.00
CA GLY A 83 -31.01 -5.32 13.23
C GLY A 83 -31.20 -3.79 13.17
N GLY A 84 -30.36 -3.10 12.41
CA GLY A 84 -30.36 -1.63 12.30
C GLY A 84 -29.45 -0.92 13.32
N ASP A 85 -28.90 -1.66 14.29
CA ASP A 85 -27.95 -1.13 15.26
C ASP A 85 -26.50 -1.40 14.84
N ILE A 86 -25.62 -0.44 15.14
CA ILE A 86 -24.18 -0.55 14.91
C ILE A 86 -23.51 -1.11 16.18
N ARG A 87 -22.95 -2.31 16.09
CA ARG A 87 -22.29 -3.05 17.19
C ARG A 87 -20.77 -2.96 17.15
N LEU A 88 -20.26 -1.73 17.10
CA LEU A 88 -18.83 -1.46 17.24
C LEU A 88 -18.46 -1.15 18.69
N THR A 89 -17.32 -1.68 19.10
CA THR A 89 -16.73 -1.46 20.42
C THR A 89 -15.37 -0.81 20.27
N PHE A 90 -15.13 0.21 21.10
CA PHE A 90 -13.92 1.02 21.05
C PHE A 90 -13.09 0.86 22.33
N ARG A 91 -11.82 1.24 22.25
CA ARG A 91 -10.95 1.37 23.42
C ARG A 91 -11.42 2.52 24.32
N PRO A 92 -11.14 2.47 25.64
CA PRO A 92 -11.57 3.52 26.57
C PRO A 92 -11.00 4.93 26.29
N SER A 93 -9.95 5.04 25.48
CA SER A 93 -9.32 6.32 25.11
C SER A 93 -10.00 7.00 23.91
N PHE A 94 -11.32 6.96 23.84
CA PHE A 94 -12.10 7.58 22.77
C PHE A 94 -12.26 9.08 23.05
N GLY A 95 -11.66 9.94 22.23
CA GLY A 95 -11.65 11.39 22.38
C GLY A 95 -12.68 12.10 21.49
N ASP A 96 -12.62 13.43 21.50
CA ASP A 96 -13.54 14.29 20.74
C ASP A 96 -13.37 14.14 19.22
N GLU A 97 -12.13 13.97 18.75
CA GLU A 97 -11.84 13.79 17.31
C GLU A 97 -12.41 12.45 16.78
N GLU A 98 -12.32 11.38 17.57
CA GLU A 98 -12.94 10.10 17.24
C GLU A 98 -14.47 10.17 17.29
N ALA A 99 -15.04 11.00 18.17
CA ALA A 99 -16.48 11.23 18.25
C ALA A 99 -17.02 11.91 16.98
N GLU A 100 -16.29 12.88 16.44
CA GLU A 100 -16.64 13.50 15.17
C GLU A 100 -16.63 12.50 14.00
N GLU A 101 -15.58 11.68 13.89
CA GLU A 101 -15.50 10.59 12.89
C GLU A 101 -16.65 9.59 13.05
N TRP A 102 -17.02 9.27 14.29
CA TRP A 102 -18.12 8.37 14.61
C TRP A 102 -19.48 8.91 14.17
N GLU A 103 -19.81 10.16 14.47
CA GLU A 103 -21.09 10.77 14.06
C GLU A 103 -21.24 10.82 12.54
N LEU A 104 -20.13 11.12 11.83
CA LEU A 104 -20.10 11.06 10.38
C LEU A 104 -20.34 9.62 9.89
N LEU A 105 -19.65 8.63 10.45
CA LEU A 105 -19.83 7.23 10.07
C LEU A 105 -21.27 6.76 10.32
N VAL A 106 -21.84 7.04 11.48
CA VAL A 106 -23.23 6.68 11.82
C VAL A 106 -24.19 7.30 10.81
N THR A 107 -23.98 8.55 10.42
CA THR A 107 -24.81 9.23 9.41
C THR A 107 -24.76 8.51 8.07
N LEU A 108 -23.58 8.04 7.65
CA LEU A 108 -23.44 7.26 6.41
C LEU A 108 -24.11 5.90 6.48
N LEU A 109 -24.03 5.24 7.63
CA LEU A 109 -24.59 3.90 7.81
C LEU A 109 -26.11 3.89 7.91
N ARG A 110 -26.76 5.02 8.23
CA ARG A 110 -28.23 5.14 8.24
C ARG A 110 -28.87 4.85 6.89
N GLU A 111 -28.15 5.07 5.80
CA GLU A 111 -28.63 4.80 4.43
C GLU A 111 -28.43 3.34 4.01
N VAL A 112 -27.79 2.52 4.86
CA VAL A 112 -27.45 1.12 4.55
C VAL A 112 -28.49 0.18 5.13
N GLU A 113 -29.13 -0.60 4.27
CA GLU A 113 -30.00 -1.71 4.64
C GLU A 113 -29.41 -3.03 4.15
N LEU A 114 -29.22 -3.98 5.06
CA LEU A 114 -28.79 -5.32 4.69
C LEU A 114 -29.96 -6.12 4.11
N SER A 115 -29.68 -6.97 3.13
CA SER A 115 -30.64 -7.87 2.51
C SER A 115 -30.22 -9.33 2.69
N GLU A 116 -31.14 -10.27 2.46
CA GLU A 116 -30.83 -11.71 2.53
C GLU A 116 -30.00 -12.22 1.32
N VAL A 117 -29.71 -11.35 0.35
CA VAL A 117 -28.96 -11.69 -0.86
C VAL A 117 -27.46 -11.81 -0.52
N PRO A 118 -26.71 -12.74 -1.13
CA PRO A 118 -25.26 -12.81 -0.94
C PRO A 118 -24.54 -11.53 -1.39
N ASP A 119 -23.45 -11.20 -0.71
CA ASP A 119 -22.54 -10.13 -1.13
C ASP A 119 -21.98 -10.39 -2.53
N SER A 120 -21.79 -9.33 -3.31
CA SER A 120 -21.23 -9.41 -4.67
C SER A 120 -19.97 -8.57 -4.81
N ALA A 121 -18.89 -9.18 -5.30
CA ALA A 121 -17.67 -8.45 -5.65
C ALA A 121 -17.83 -7.75 -7.01
N ARG A 122 -17.23 -6.56 -7.13
CA ARG A 122 -17.15 -5.77 -8.37
C ARG A 122 -15.70 -5.31 -8.59
N TRP A 123 -15.26 -5.27 -9.84
CA TRP A 123 -13.89 -4.89 -10.19
C TRP A 123 -13.81 -3.45 -10.68
N GLU A 124 -13.19 -2.56 -9.93
CA GLU A 124 -13.20 -1.12 -10.21
C GLU A 124 -12.23 -0.68 -11.33
N LEU A 125 -11.23 -1.51 -11.67
CA LEU A 125 -10.21 -1.14 -12.66
C LEU A 125 -10.68 -1.31 -14.11
N THR A 126 -11.92 -1.76 -14.33
CA THR A 126 -12.53 -1.84 -15.66
C THR A 126 -13.86 -1.08 -15.68
N PRO A 127 -14.20 -0.41 -16.79
CA PRO A 127 -15.50 0.27 -16.92
C PRO A 127 -16.69 -0.69 -16.76
N ASN A 128 -16.53 -1.94 -17.21
CA ASN A 128 -17.58 -2.96 -17.19
C ASN A 128 -17.72 -3.65 -15.83
N LYS A 129 -16.95 -3.25 -14.81
CA LYS A 129 -16.97 -3.81 -13.45
C LYS A 129 -16.64 -5.31 -13.34
N THR A 130 -16.07 -5.88 -14.39
CA THR A 130 -15.70 -7.29 -14.47
C THR A 130 -14.21 -7.49 -14.27
N PHE A 131 -13.89 -8.52 -13.49
CA PHE A 131 -12.52 -8.95 -13.29
C PHE A 131 -11.95 -9.52 -14.59
N SER A 132 -10.72 -9.14 -14.92
CA SER A 132 -9.94 -9.75 -15.97
C SER A 132 -8.49 -9.84 -15.54
N THR A 133 -7.86 -10.98 -15.80
CA THR A 133 -6.42 -11.15 -15.58
C THR A 133 -5.64 -10.04 -16.30
N LYS A 134 -6.10 -9.60 -17.48
CA LYS A 134 -5.47 -8.48 -18.21
C LYS A 134 -5.50 -7.18 -17.41
N SER A 135 -6.65 -6.77 -16.88
CA SER A 135 -6.75 -5.51 -16.13
C SER A 135 -5.97 -5.55 -14.82
N MET A 136 -5.89 -6.71 -14.18
CA MET A 136 -5.02 -6.92 -13.03
C MET A 136 -3.53 -6.81 -13.40
N TYR A 137 -3.09 -7.43 -14.50
CA TYR A 137 -1.72 -7.29 -14.99
C TYR A 137 -1.38 -5.86 -15.41
N ASP A 138 -2.31 -5.18 -16.07
CA ASP A 138 -2.14 -3.79 -16.49
C ASP A 138 -1.96 -2.91 -15.23
N ALA A 139 -2.77 -3.11 -14.19
CA ALA A 139 -2.61 -2.42 -12.92
C ALA A 139 -1.25 -2.73 -12.25
N LEU A 140 -0.84 -3.99 -12.18
CA LEU A 140 0.46 -4.41 -11.64
C LEU A 140 1.65 -3.82 -12.41
N SER A 141 1.52 -3.63 -13.71
CA SER A 141 2.62 -3.21 -14.59
C SER A 141 2.80 -1.70 -14.65
N HIS A 142 1.72 -0.93 -14.44
CA HIS A 142 1.71 0.53 -14.64
C HIS A 142 1.61 1.34 -13.34
N SER A 143 1.49 0.72 -12.17
CA SER A 143 1.17 1.38 -10.90
C SER A 143 2.32 2.11 -10.20
N GLY A 144 3.25 2.70 -10.97
CA GLY A 144 4.35 3.47 -10.43
C GLY A 144 5.58 3.54 -11.33
N VAL A 145 5.55 2.87 -12.48
CA VAL A 145 6.58 3.03 -13.50
C VAL A 145 6.04 4.04 -14.51
N CYS A 146 6.54 5.28 -14.45
CA CYS A 146 6.42 6.20 -15.59
C CYS A 146 6.80 5.42 -16.83
N ASP A 147 5.96 5.47 -17.87
CA ASP A 147 6.25 4.74 -19.10
C ASP A 147 7.66 5.10 -19.54
N LEU A 148 8.56 4.11 -19.49
CA LEU A 148 9.99 4.34 -19.74
C LEU A 148 10.22 4.82 -21.18
N GLN A 149 9.21 4.69 -22.04
CA GLN A 149 9.18 5.30 -23.36
C GLN A 149 9.30 6.83 -23.29
N ASP A 150 8.74 7.49 -22.28
CA ASP A 150 8.79 8.94 -22.15
C ASP A 150 10.16 9.45 -21.68
N THR A 151 10.97 8.58 -21.05
CA THR A 151 12.36 8.92 -20.69
C THR A 151 13.22 9.23 -21.93
N TRP A 152 12.93 8.56 -23.05
CA TRP A 152 13.64 8.76 -24.31
C TRP A 152 13.10 9.93 -25.13
N LYS A 153 11.86 10.36 -24.88
CA LYS A 153 11.24 11.55 -25.52
C LYS A 153 11.66 12.85 -24.84
N ALA A 154 12.14 12.79 -23.60
CA ALA A 154 12.55 13.96 -22.85
C ALA A 154 13.75 14.67 -23.52
N THR A 155 13.65 15.99 -23.68
CA THR A 155 14.69 16.85 -24.29
C THR A 155 15.84 17.10 -23.32
N ILE A 156 16.45 16.02 -22.82
CA ILE A 156 17.59 16.03 -21.90
C ILE A 156 18.77 15.28 -22.52
N PRO A 157 20.02 15.65 -22.19
CA PRO A 157 21.21 14.92 -22.60
C PRO A 157 21.10 13.40 -22.40
N LEU A 158 21.56 12.63 -23.38
CA LEU A 158 21.49 11.16 -23.42
C LEU A 158 22.03 10.49 -22.14
N LYS A 159 23.08 11.05 -21.54
CA LYS A 159 23.66 10.58 -20.28
C LYS A 159 22.65 10.62 -19.12
N GLN A 160 21.81 11.65 -19.07
CA GLN A 160 20.77 11.83 -18.06
C GLN A 160 19.57 10.91 -18.33
N GLN A 161 19.23 10.67 -19.60
CA GLN A 161 18.22 9.67 -19.98
C GLN A 161 18.62 8.26 -19.53
N ILE A 162 19.86 7.86 -19.83
CA ILE A 162 20.41 6.56 -19.41
C ILE A 162 20.43 6.45 -17.88
N PHE A 163 20.84 7.51 -17.18
CA PHE A 163 20.82 7.55 -15.72
C PHE A 163 19.41 7.37 -15.18
N ASN A 164 18.44 8.17 -15.62
CA ASN A 164 17.04 8.06 -15.20
C ASN A 164 16.45 6.68 -15.51
N TRP A 165 16.75 6.10 -16.66
CA TRP A 165 16.33 4.74 -16.99
C TRP A 165 16.90 3.70 -16.01
N MET A 166 18.18 3.83 -15.63
CA MET A 166 18.78 2.98 -14.59
C MET A 166 18.16 3.24 -13.21
N CYS A 167 17.85 4.49 -12.86
CA CYS A 167 17.11 4.86 -11.64
C CYS A 167 15.77 4.16 -11.55
N LEU A 168 14.95 4.34 -12.59
CA LEU A 168 13.60 3.79 -12.66
C LEU A 168 13.59 2.26 -12.70
N LYS A 169 14.68 1.63 -13.13
CA LYS A 169 14.87 0.17 -13.06
C LYS A 169 15.46 -0.32 -11.73
N GLY A 170 15.75 0.56 -10.78
CA GLY A 170 16.44 0.19 -9.53
C GLY A 170 17.83 -0.37 -9.76
N ARG A 171 18.50 0.06 -10.86
CA ARG A 171 19.82 -0.41 -11.29
C ARG A 171 20.94 0.61 -11.07
N ILE A 172 20.65 1.71 -10.39
CA ILE A 172 21.73 2.56 -9.87
C ILE A 172 22.48 1.73 -8.84
N GLN A 173 23.81 1.72 -8.94
CA GLN A 173 24.64 1.20 -7.88
C GLN A 173 24.56 2.16 -6.70
N VAL A 174 23.60 1.93 -5.80
CA VAL A 174 23.54 2.59 -4.50
C VAL A 174 24.75 2.11 -3.69
N THR A 175 25.27 2.97 -2.81
CA THR A 175 26.45 2.73 -1.96
C THR A 175 26.46 1.33 -1.31
N GLU A 176 25.29 0.82 -0.92
CA GLU A 176 25.11 -0.52 -0.34
C GLU A 176 25.46 -1.69 -1.29
N GLU A 177 25.13 -1.58 -2.59
CA GLU A 177 25.49 -2.58 -3.62
C GLU A 177 26.99 -2.60 -3.91
N LEU A 178 27.65 -1.43 -3.81
CA LEU A 178 29.10 -1.30 -3.96
C LEU A 178 29.85 -1.89 -2.76
N HIS A 179 29.31 -1.71 -1.55
CA HIS A 179 29.81 -2.37 -0.34
C HIS A 179 29.77 -3.90 -0.47
N LYS A 180 28.67 -4.47 -0.98
CA LYS A 180 28.53 -5.92 -1.21
C LYS A 180 29.53 -6.48 -2.23
N LYS A 181 30.02 -5.64 -3.15
CA LYS A 181 31.00 -6.03 -4.18
C LYS A 181 32.46 -5.79 -3.75
N GLY A 182 32.70 -5.36 -2.52
CA GLY A 182 34.05 -5.15 -1.97
C GLY A 182 34.71 -3.83 -2.39
N TRP A 183 33.96 -2.84 -2.88
CA TRP A 183 34.50 -1.56 -3.37
C TRP A 183 34.55 -0.47 -2.29
N GLN A 184 34.94 -0.85 -1.06
CA GLN A 184 34.96 0.04 0.10
C GLN A 184 35.92 1.23 -0.07
N ASP A 185 37.09 0.98 -0.67
CA ASP A 185 38.13 2.00 -0.89
C ASP A 185 37.73 3.08 -1.92
N TYR A 186 36.82 2.74 -2.85
CA TYR A 186 36.35 3.67 -3.89
C TYR A 186 35.35 4.71 -3.34
N ILE A 187 34.62 4.37 -2.27
CA ILE A 187 33.64 5.26 -1.63
C ILE A 187 34.33 6.27 -0.72
N GLN A 188 35.37 5.85 0.02
CA GLN A 188 36.16 6.73 0.88
C GLN A 188 37.01 7.74 0.09
N SER A 189 37.51 7.36 -1.08
CA SER A 189 38.41 8.22 -1.88
C SER A 189 37.73 9.41 -2.59
N ARG A 190 36.39 9.47 -2.64
CA ARG A 190 35.65 10.55 -3.34
C ARG A 190 34.73 11.42 -2.47
N GLY A 191 34.69 11.22 -1.16
CA GLY A 191 34.10 12.21 -0.23
C GLY A 191 32.68 12.68 -0.57
N VAL A 192 31.80 11.78 -1.04
CA VAL A 192 30.36 12.09 -1.11
C VAL A 192 29.70 11.63 0.18
N SER A 193 30.13 12.23 1.29
CA SER A 193 29.37 12.24 2.54
C SER A 193 28.62 13.57 2.59
N GLY A 194 27.42 13.60 2.02
CA GLY A 194 26.44 14.62 2.39
C GLY A 194 25.97 14.33 3.82
N SER A 195 26.79 14.71 4.80
CA SER A 195 26.40 14.70 6.20
C SER A 195 25.47 15.87 6.43
N LEU A 196 24.19 15.59 6.70
CA LEU A 196 23.35 16.51 7.47
C LEU A 196 23.97 16.59 8.87
N GLU A 197 24.82 17.60 9.10
CA GLU A 197 25.29 17.93 10.44
C GLU A 197 24.14 18.57 11.22
N GLU A 198 23.56 17.81 12.15
CA GLU A 198 22.89 18.39 13.32
C GLU A 198 23.92 19.20 14.12
N SER A 199 23.70 20.50 14.22
CA SER A 199 24.48 21.40 15.08
C SER A 199 24.11 21.19 16.55
N PRO A 200 25.08 21.00 17.47
CA PRO A 200 24.81 21.13 18.90
C PRO A 200 24.93 22.61 19.31
N SER A 201 23.80 23.19 19.70
CA SER A 201 23.71 24.53 20.32
C SER A 201 24.43 24.54 21.68
N GLY A 202 25.38 25.47 21.83
CA GLY A 202 26.29 25.57 22.96
C GLY A 202 25.74 26.32 24.18
N LYS A 203 26.09 25.76 25.34
CA LYS A 203 26.72 26.40 26.52
C LYS A 203 26.07 27.63 27.15
N ASP A 204 25.53 27.37 28.34
CA ASP A 204 25.31 28.31 29.42
C ASP A 204 26.57 29.10 29.82
N ALA A 205 26.34 30.35 30.16
CA ALA A 205 27.30 31.33 30.65
C ALA A 205 27.66 31.09 32.13
N SER A 206 28.93 31.30 32.50
CA SER A 206 29.28 31.83 33.82
C SER A 206 30.69 32.44 33.88
N SER A 207 30.69 33.75 34.19
CA SER A 207 31.58 34.47 35.12
C SER A 207 33.08 34.57 34.84
N TYR A 208 33.51 35.74 34.36
CA TYR A 208 34.51 36.58 35.03
C TYR A 208 34.14 38.06 34.86
N ALA A 209 34.18 38.79 35.99
CA ALA A 209 33.91 40.21 36.23
C ALA A 209 32.44 40.64 36.38
#